data_AF-A0A4P5UG66-F1
#
_entry.id   AF-A0A4P5UG66-F1
#
_cell.length_a   1.000
_cell.length_b   1.000
_cell.length_c   1.000
_cell.angle_alpha   90.00
_cell.angle_beta   90.00
_cell.angle_gamma   90.00
#
_symmetry.space_group_name_H-M   'P 1'
#
loop_
_entity.id
_entity.type
_entity.pdbx_description
1 polymer ?
#
loop_
_entity_poly.entity_id
_entity_poly.type
_entity_poly.pdbx_seq_one_letter_code
_entity_poly.pdbx_strand_id
1 'polypeptide(L)'
;MEGIALEVILLHPEYQSILDDADHYLDKDYLPEIGSTNPFLHMSMHIAVKEQLSIDQPIGIRDQFNRLLNKIGNEHDTVHQNIECLAEMLWQAQRNQSAPDATVYLNCLEKRERKLGMTEK
;
A
#
# COMPACT_ATOMS: atom_id res chain seq x y z
N MET A 1 -8.47 13.03 -8.24
CA MET A 1 -7.05 12.64 -8.22
C MET A 1 -6.20 13.62 -7.42
N GLU A 2 -6.20 14.93 -7.72
CA GLU A 2 -5.32 15.91 -7.04
C GLU A 2 -5.42 15.92 -5.50
N GLY A 3 -6.62 15.74 -4.93
CA GLY A 3 -6.80 15.69 -3.48
C GLY A 3 -6.17 14.47 -2.79
N ILE A 4 -6.15 13.30 -3.45
CA ILE A 4 -5.59 12.06 -2.89
C ILE A 4 -4.07 12.17 -2.80
N ALA A 5 -3.42 12.69 -3.85
CA ALA A 5 -1.97 12.84 -3.88
C ALA A 5 -1.48 13.80 -2.78
N LEU A 6 -2.14 14.94 -2.60
CA LEU A 6 -1.80 15.90 -1.54
C LEU A 6 -1.93 15.27 -0.15
N GLU A 7 -3.00 14.53 0.11
CA GLU A 7 -3.20 13.86 1.40
C GLU A 7 -2.06 12.88 1.71
N VAL A 8 -1.66 12.08 0.73
CA VAL A 8 -0.56 11.12 0.89
C VAL A 8 0.77 11.85 1.14
N ILE A 9 1.04 12.96 0.45
CA ILE A 9 2.25 13.79 0.69
C ILE A 9 2.29 14.35 2.11
N LEU A 10 1.15 14.77 2.65
CA LEU A 10 1.05 15.28 4.02
C LEU A 10 1.25 14.19 5.08
N LEU A 11 0.90 12.93 4.76
CA LEU A 11 1.11 11.78 5.65
C LEU A 11 2.57 11.29 5.67
N HIS A 12 3.40 11.70 4.71
CA HIS A 12 4.80 11.26 4.58
C HIS A 12 5.80 12.43 4.54
N PRO A 13 5.98 13.18 5.65
CA PRO A 13 6.94 14.28 5.73
C PRO A 13 8.38 13.85 5.43
N GLU A 14 8.73 12.59 5.68
CA GLU A 14 10.05 12.01 5.39
C GLU A 14 10.43 12.02 3.90
N TYR A 15 9.43 12.14 3.01
CA TYR A 15 9.66 12.16 1.56
C TYR A 15 9.50 13.56 0.94
N GLN A 16 9.10 14.57 1.70
CA GLN A 16 8.90 15.92 1.17
C GLN A 16 10.17 16.51 0.56
N SER A 17 11.32 16.39 1.25
CA SER A 17 12.60 16.87 0.70
C SER A 17 13.06 16.12 -0.55
N ILE A 18 12.59 14.88 -0.74
CA ILE A 18 12.87 14.08 -1.95
C ILE A 18 11.96 14.54 -3.09
N LEU A 19 10.71 14.87 -2.80
CA LEU A 19 9.75 15.37 -3.78
C LEU A 19 10.07 16.80 -4.25
N ASP A 20 10.65 17.62 -3.38
CA ASP A 20 11.10 18.98 -3.71
C ASP A 20 12.23 19.02 -4.76
N ASP A 21 12.97 17.91 -4.91
CA ASP A 21 14.03 17.75 -5.92
C ASP A 21 13.85 16.43 -6.69
N ALA A 22 12.62 16.18 -7.16
CA ALA A 22 12.26 14.91 -7.78
C ALA A 22 13.21 14.53 -8.93
N ASP A 23 13.61 15.48 -9.79
CA ASP A 23 14.51 15.23 -10.92
C ASP A 23 15.87 14.65 -10.48
N HIS A 24 16.39 15.02 -9.31
CA HIS A 24 17.64 14.47 -8.78
C HIS A 24 17.47 13.07 -8.17
N TYR A 25 16.28 12.74 -7.67
CA TYR A 25 16.02 11.49 -6.95
C TYR A 25 15.32 10.41 -7.78
N LEU A 26 14.68 10.77 -8.90
CA LEU A 26 13.96 9.83 -9.77
C LEU A 26 14.88 8.75 -10.35
N ASP A 27 16.08 9.13 -10.80
CA ASP A 27 17.04 8.23 -11.44
C ASP A 27 17.96 7.50 -10.44
N LYS A 28 17.67 7.57 -9.13
CA LYS A 28 18.47 6.87 -8.12
C LYS A 28 18.13 5.38 -8.10
N ASP A 29 19.19 4.57 -7.98
CA ASP A 29 19.06 3.14 -7.73
C ASP A 29 18.61 2.89 -6.29
N TYR A 30 17.31 2.67 -6.12
CA TYR A 30 16.73 2.20 -4.87
C TYR A 30 16.93 0.68 -4.75
N LEU A 31 18.15 0.26 -4.45
CA LEU A 31 18.47 -1.15 -4.26
C LEU A 31 17.88 -1.66 -2.93
N PRO A 32 17.17 -2.82 -2.93
CA PRO A 32 16.63 -3.42 -1.70
C PRO A 32 17.69 -3.66 -0.61
N GLU A 33 18.93 -3.90 -1.04
CA GLU A 33 20.10 -4.21 -0.19
C GLU A 33 20.56 -2.99 0.65
N ILE A 34 20.20 -1.78 0.25
CA ILE A 34 20.53 -0.53 0.96
C ILE A 34 19.45 -0.20 2.02
N GLY A 35 18.38 -1.01 2.10
CA GLY A 35 17.33 -0.87 3.11
C GLY A 35 16.40 0.33 2.90
N SER A 36 16.55 1.07 1.80
CA SER A 36 15.68 2.20 1.47
C SER A 36 14.49 1.76 0.63
N THR A 37 13.26 1.89 1.15
CA THR A 37 12.04 1.83 0.35
C THR A 37 12.08 2.91 -0.74
N ASN A 38 11.78 2.55 -1.99
CA ASN A 38 11.66 3.54 -3.07
C ASN A 38 10.46 4.47 -2.73
N PRO A 39 10.70 5.77 -2.48
CA PRO A 39 9.67 6.70 -2.02
C PRO A 39 8.61 6.92 -3.10
N PHE A 40 8.99 6.99 -4.38
CA PHE A 40 8.02 7.16 -5.46
C PHE A 40 7.10 5.94 -5.58
N LEU A 41 7.67 4.74 -5.49
CA LEU A 41 6.88 3.51 -5.51
C LEU A 41 5.93 3.46 -4.31
N HIS A 42 6.44 3.73 -3.11
CA HIS A 42 5.64 3.78 -1.88
C HIS A 42 4.45 4.74 -2.00
N MET A 43 4.71 5.98 -2.41
CA MET A 43 3.66 7.00 -2.57
C MET A 43 2.64 6.61 -3.64
N SER A 44 3.09 6.01 -4.76
CA SER A 44 2.18 5.50 -5.80
C SER A 44 1.30 4.36 -5.31
N MET A 45 1.81 3.48 -4.44
CA MET A 45 1.02 2.41 -3.83
C MET A 45 -0.05 2.96 -2.88
N HIS A 46 0.25 4.02 -2.11
CA HIS A 46 -0.75 4.71 -1.29
C HIS A 46 -1.90 5.26 -2.13
N ILE A 47 -1.56 5.95 -3.23
CA ILE A 47 -2.57 6.51 -4.14
C ILE A 47 -3.41 5.38 -4.75
N ALA A 48 -2.76 4.32 -5.24
CA ALA A 48 -3.44 3.17 -5.81
C ALA A 48 -4.42 2.52 -4.82
N VAL A 49 -4.03 2.32 -3.55
CA VAL A 49 -4.94 1.76 -2.54
C VAL A 49 -6.14 2.69 -2.29
N LYS A 50 -5.93 4.01 -2.17
CA LYS A 50 -7.05 4.96 -1.98
C LYS A 50 -7.99 4.97 -3.18
N GLU A 51 -7.47 4.89 -4.40
CA GLU A 51 -8.28 4.77 -5.62
C GLU A 51 -9.06 3.46 -5.65
N GLN A 52 -8.41 2.33 -5.39
CA GLN A 52 -9.02 1.01 -5.27
C GLN A 52 -10.20 1.01 -4.28
N LEU A 53 -10.04 1.63 -3.11
CA LEU A 53 -11.11 1.79 -2.12
C LEU A 53 -12.26 2.68 -2.61
N SER A 54 -11.95 3.74 -3.37
CA SER A 54 -12.96 4.66 -3.89
C SER A 54 -13.91 4.00 -4.89
N ILE A 55 -13.41 3.05 -5.69
CA ILE A 55 -14.19 2.33 -6.69
C ILE A 55 -14.54 0.88 -6.30
N ASP A 56 -14.16 0.44 -5.09
CA ASP A 56 -14.27 -0.95 -4.62
C ASP A 56 -13.70 -1.95 -5.63
N GLN A 57 -12.45 -1.72 -6.04
CA GLN A 57 -11.73 -2.65 -6.92
C GLN A 57 -10.38 -3.05 -6.31
N PRO A 58 -10.11 -4.36 -6.12
CA PRO A 58 -11.00 -5.48 -6.40
C PRO A 58 -12.28 -5.46 -5.53
N ILE A 59 -13.38 -5.97 -6.08
CA ILE A 59 -14.69 -6.03 -5.39
C ILE A 59 -14.52 -6.64 -3.99
N GLY A 60 -15.06 -5.96 -2.98
CA GLY A 60 -14.97 -6.37 -1.57
C GLY A 60 -13.73 -5.87 -0.83
N ILE A 61 -12.83 -5.13 -1.48
CA ILE A 61 -11.69 -4.49 -0.82
C ILE A 61 -12.14 -3.50 0.25
N ARG A 62 -13.22 -2.74 0.02
CA ARG A 62 -13.72 -1.75 0.98
C ARG A 62 -14.18 -2.42 2.27
N ASP A 63 -14.89 -3.53 2.18
CA ASP A 63 -15.37 -4.27 3.34
C ASP A 63 -14.20 -4.87 4.14
N GLN A 64 -13.20 -5.41 3.44
CA GLN A 64 -11.99 -5.95 4.07
C GLN A 64 -11.16 -4.85 4.74
N PHE A 65 -11.04 -3.69 4.10
CA PHE A 65 -10.38 -2.51 4.66
C PHE A 65 -11.08 -2.05 5.93
N ASN A 66 -12.40 -1.92 5.92
CA ASN A 66 -13.17 -1.51 7.10
C ASN A 66 -13.02 -2.49 8.26
N ARG A 67 -12.96 -3.80 7.99
CA ARG A 67 -12.68 -4.81 9.04
C ARG A 67 -11.29 -4.62 9.65
N LEU A 68 -10.27 -4.36 8.85
CA LEU A 68 -8.91 -4.08 9.33
C LEU A 68 -8.87 -2.76 10.11
N LEU A 69 -9.49 -1.70 9.59
CA LEU A 69 -9.55 -0.39 10.23
C LEU A 69 -10.20 -0.47 11.61
N ASN A 70 -11.29 -1.23 11.75
CA ASN A 70 -11.95 -1.43 13.04
C ASN A 70 -11.05 -2.11 14.08
N LYS A 71 -10.06 -2.89 13.66
CA LYS A 71 -9.09 -3.53 14.56
C LYS A 71 -7.86 -2.66 14.85
N ILE A 72 -7.39 -1.92 13.84
CA ILE A 72 -6.16 -1.12 13.93
C ILE A 72 -6.45 0.25 14.56
N GLY A 73 -7.60 0.84 14.29
CA GLY A 73 -8.01 2.16 14.79
C GLY A 73 -7.32 3.36 14.12
N ASN A 74 -6.44 3.12 13.14
CA ASN A 74 -5.72 4.14 12.40
C ASN A 74 -5.81 3.88 10.89
N GLU A 75 -6.25 4.88 10.12
CA GLU A 75 -6.44 4.75 8.68
C GLU A 75 -5.11 4.58 7.94
N HIS A 76 -4.09 5.37 8.27
CA HIS A 76 -2.79 5.33 7.61
C HIS A 76 -2.10 3.98 7.81
N ASP A 77 -2.12 3.45 9.02
CA ASP A 77 -1.61 2.11 9.33
C ASP A 77 -2.41 1.02 8.61
N THR A 78 -3.72 1.18 8.48
CA THR A 78 -4.57 0.25 7.72
C THR A 78 -4.25 0.29 6.22
N VAL A 79 -3.95 1.47 5.67
CA VAL A 79 -3.47 1.62 4.30
C VAL A 79 -2.12 0.93 4.13
N HIS A 80 -1.19 1.07 5.08
CA HIS A 80 0.08 0.31 5.04
C HIS A 80 -0.15 -1.21 5.02
N GLN A 81 -1.10 -1.73 5.81
CA GLN A 81 -1.45 -3.16 5.74
C GLN A 81 -1.97 -3.58 4.36
N ASN A 82 -2.70 -2.68 3.67
CA ASN A 82 -3.16 -2.93 2.31
C ASN A 82 -2.01 -2.90 1.30
N ILE A 83 -1.10 -1.94 1.42
CA ILE A 83 0.09 -1.82 0.56
C ILE A 83 0.95 -3.07 0.65
N GLU A 84 1.17 -3.62 1.85
CA GLU A 84 1.96 -4.85 1.97
C GLU A 84 1.32 -6.03 1.19
N CYS A 85 -0.01 -6.14 1.19
CA CYS A 85 -0.71 -7.17 0.42
C CYS A 85 -0.78 -6.87 -1.09
N LEU A 86 -0.85 -5.58 -1.46
CA LEU A 86 -0.75 -5.14 -2.85
C LEU A 86 0.64 -5.48 -3.42
N ALA A 87 1.70 -5.21 -2.64
CA ALA A 87 3.07 -5.54 -2.99
C ALA A 87 3.26 -7.06 -3.12
N GLU A 88 2.66 -7.87 -2.25
CA GLU A 88 2.68 -9.33 -2.37
C GLU A 88 2.06 -9.81 -3.69
N MET A 89 0.88 -9.28 -4.05
CA MET A 89 0.23 -9.61 -5.33
C MET A 89 1.11 -9.26 -6.53
N LEU A 90 1.70 -8.06 -6.53
CA LEU A 90 2.58 -7.60 -7.62
C LEU A 90 3.85 -8.44 -7.71
N TRP A 91 4.46 -8.78 -6.57
CA TRP A 91 5.65 -9.63 -6.52
C TRP A 91 5.37 -11.03 -7.05
N GLN A 92 4.24 -11.64 -6.67
CA GLN A 92 3.84 -12.95 -7.18
C GLN A 92 3.59 -12.90 -8.70
N ALA A 93 2.92 -11.86 -9.19
CA ALA A 93 2.68 -11.66 -10.62
C ALA A 93 3.98 -11.54 -11.41
N GLN A 94 4.92 -10.72 -10.92
CA GLN A 94 6.24 -10.56 -11.54
C GLN A 94 7.03 -11.87 -11.54
N ARG A 95 7.09 -12.56 -10.39
CA ARG A 95 7.82 -13.82 -10.23
C ARG A 95 7.28 -14.91 -11.15
N ASN A 96 5.97 -14.99 -11.30
CA ASN A 96 5.30 -16.02 -12.11
C ASN A 96 5.06 -15.60 -13.55
N GLN A 97 5.48 -14.39 -13.95
CA GLN A 97 5.20 -13.80 -15.27
C GLN A 97 3.71 -13.83 -15.62
N SER A 98 2.85 -13.61 -14.64
CA SER A 98 1.40 -13.62 -14.78
C SER A 98 0.81 -12.23 -14.59
N ALA A 99 -0.47 -12.07 -14.94
CA ALA A 99 -1.23 -10.89 -14.54
C ALA A 99 -1.38 -10.85 -13.00
N PRO A 100 -1.55 -9.65 -12.39
CA PRO A 100 -1.92 -9.52 -10.99
C PRO A 100 -3.24 -10.23 -10.68
N ASP A 101 -3.26 -10.99 -9.59
CA ASP A 101 -4.43 -11.76 -9.14
C ASP A 101 -5.03 -11.13 -7.88
N ALA A 102 -6.23 -10.55 -8.02
CA ALA A 102 -6.99 -9.97 -6.92
C ALA A 102 -7.24 -10.95 -5.76
N THR A 103 -7.28 -12.26 -6.04
CA THR A 103 -7.48 -13.29 -5.03
C THR A 103 -6.29 -13.35 -4.07
N VAL A 104 -5.07 -13.17 -4.56
CA VAL A 104 -3.86 -13.08 -3.72
C VAL A 104 -3.96 -11.90 -2.76
N TYR A 105 -4.38 -10.74 -3.30
CA TYR A 105 -4.53 -9.52 -2.53
C TYR A 105 -5.57 -9.68 -1.41
N LEU A 106 -6.80 -10.08 -1.73
CA LEU A 106 -7.89 -10.25 -0.76
C LEU A 106 -7.56 -11.31 0.30
N ASN A 107 -6.96 -12.44 -0.11
CA ASN A 107 -6.55 -13.48 0.84
C ASN A 107 -5.46 -13.01 1.81
N CYS A 108 -4.51 -12.19 1.34
CA CYS A 108 -3.50 -11.60 2.22
C CYS A 108 -4.16 -10.69 3.27
N LEU A 109 -5.09 -9.83 2.87
CA LEU A 109 -5.80 -8.94 3.80
C LEU A 109 -6.59 -9.73 4.85
N GLU A 110 -7.28 -10.79 4.43
CA GLU A 110 -8.03 -11.67 5.34
C GLU A 110 -7.09 -12.38 6.34
N LYS A 111 -5.89 -12.80 5.90
CA LYS A 111 -4.86 -13.35 6.81
C LYS A 111 -4.40 -12.31 7.83
N ARG A 112 -4.17 -11.06 7.42
CA ARG A 112 -3.80 -9.96 8.35
C ARG A 112 -4.88 -9.72 9.38
N GLU A 113 -6.14 -9.67 8.94
CA GLU A 113 -7.28 -9.46 9.81
C GLU A 113 -7.40 -10.56 10.89
N ARG A 114 -7.20 -11.83 10.49
CA ARG A 114 -7.17 -12.96 11.43
C ARG A 114 -6.02 -12.85 12.43
N LYS A 115 -4.81 -12.51 11.96
CA LYS A 115 -3.62 -12.39 12.81
C LYS A 115 -3.82 -11.35 13.92
N LEU A 116 -4.39 -10.19 13.58
CA LEU A 116 -4.70 -9.14 14.55
C LEU A 116 -5.74 -9.62 15.60
N GLY A 117 -6.75 -10.39 15.19
CA GLY A 117 -7.74 -10.95 16.12
C GLY A 117 -7.21 -12.04 17.06
N MET A 118 -6.03 -12.60 16.79
CA MET A 118 -5.37 -13.58 17.68
C MET A 118 -4.43 -12.91 18.69
N THR A 119 -4.11 -11.63 18.52
CA THR A 119 -3.17 -10.91 19.41
C THR A 119 -3.87 -10.26 20.61
N GLU A 120 -5.20 -10.20 20.60
CA GLU A 120 -6.05 -9.61 21.65
C GLU A 120 -6.65 -10.64 22.63
N LYS A 121 -6.12 -11.89 22.66
CA LYS A 121 -6.55 -12.97 23.55
C LYS A 121 -5.41 -13.45 24.44
#